data_AF-A0A7K2HYJ7-F1
#
_entry.id   AF-A0A7K2HYJ7-F1
#
_cell.length_a   1.000
_cell.length_b   1.000
_cell.length_c   1.000
_cell.angle_alpha   90.00
_cell.angle_beta   90.00
_cell.angle_gamma   90.00
#
_symmetry.space_group_name_H-M   'P 1'
#
loop_
_entity.id
_entity.type
_entity.pdbx_description
1 polymer ?
#
loop_
_entity_poly.entity_id
_entity_poly.type
_entity_poly.pdbx_seq_one_letter_code
_entity_poly.pdbx_strand_id
1 'polypeptide(L)'
;MTTTTDTRTNRSEPTFKPSRFCWDTLDREAAQQLWTELVDWVGWLRIRYELPSEIPGCWYRHSRMVEELTALMTAHRAAYDIANTADGDIEYWAGMAAWHTQYLRPFLAHLNDFGVQGCTTRDCTAQPRDVHTFHDIADWVDRDVQARKPRSATTPATISPARMAELVRESHAEPVDLTDPDSGYRHNDALWLLDAKRKVFVAQIEPVDDSSPDQPN
;
A
#
# COMPACT_ATOMS: atom_id res chain seq x y z
N MET A 1 -23.11 32.20 20.96
CA MET A 1 -22.39 31.05 21.53
C MET A 1 -22.09 30.11 20.37
N THR A 2 -20.82 30.07 20.02
CA THR A 2 -20.27 29.58 18.76
C THR A 2 -20.20 28.05 18.75
N THR A 3 -20.81 27.48 17.72
CA THR A 3 -20.75 26.07 17.36
C THR A 3 -19.34 25.76 16.83
N THR A 4 -18.55 24.96 17.55
CA THR A 4 -17.24 24.49 17.06
C THR A 4 -17.48 23.38 16.04
N THR A 5 -17.38 23.75 14.75
CA THR A 5 -17.34 22.84 13.62
C THR A 5 -16.05 22.03 13.66
N ASP A 6 -16.14 20.78 14.12
CA ASP A 6 -15.05 19.80 13.99
C ASP A 6 -14.88 19.45 12.51
N THR A 7 -13.89 20.09 11.87
CA THR A 7 -13.52 19.81 10.49
C THR A 7 -12.62 18.58 10.48
N ARG A 8 -13.21 17.41 10.73
CA ARG A 8 -12.56 16.13 10.45
C ARG A 8 -12.40 16.03 8.93
N THR A 9 -11.20 16.32 8.45
CA THR A 9 -10.82 16.15 7.04
C THR A 9 -11.15 14.72 6.61
N ASN A 10 -12.25 14.57 5.87
CA ASN A 10 -12.70 13.32 5.28
C ASN A 10 -11.70 12.91 4.20
N ARG A 11 -10.69 12.14 4.59
CA ARG A 11 -9.75 11.53 3.65
C ARG A 11 -10.47 10.35 3.01
N SER A 12 -11.06 10.58 1.84
CA SER A 12 -11.65 9.50 1.03
C SER A 12 -10.60 8.39 0.90
N GLU A 13 -10.90 7.21 1.43
CA GLU A 13 -10.02 6.06 1.29
C GLU A 13 -9.83 5.74 -0.19
N PRO A 14 -8.60 5.41 -0.63
CA PRO A 14 -8.38 5.00 -2.00
C PRO A 14 -9.17 3.72 -2.27
N THR A 15 -10.29 3.84 -2.98
CA THR A 15 -11.05 2.70 -3.46
C THR A 15 -10.19 1.92 -4.45
N PHE A 16 -9.98 0.64 -4.19
CA PHE A 16 -9.31 -0.26 -5.12
C PHE A 16 -10.05 -0.23 -6.48
N LYS A 17 -9.33 0.09 -7.55
CA LYS A 17 -9.85 0.06 -8.92
C LYS A 17 -9.20 -1.13 -9.64
N PRO A 18 -9.89 -2.26 -9.82
CA PRO A 18 -9.32 -3.41 -10.52
C PRO A 18 -8.95 -3.05 -11.96
N SER A 19 -7.87 -3.65 -12.47
CA SER A 19 -7.50 -3.52 -13.87
C SER A 19 -8.44 -4.35 -14.75
N ARG A 20 -8.49 -4.05 -16.07
CA ARG A 20 -9.26 -4.88 -17.04
C ARG A 20 -8.75 -6.32 -17.18
N PHE A 21 -7.65 -6.67 -16.51
CA PHE A 21 -7.04 -7.99 -16.51
C PHE A 21 -7.38 -8.80 -15.26
N CYS A 22 -8.16 -8.24 -14.33
CA CYS A 22 -8.57 -8.91 -13.09
C CYS A 22 -9.83 -9.76 -13.34
N TRP A 23 -9.61 -11.04 -13.66
CA TRP A 23 -10.65 -12.01 -14.04
C TRP A 23 -11.86 -12.03 -13.10
N ASP A 24 -11.63 -12.02 -11.79
CA ASP A 24 -12.69 -12.06 -10.77
C ASP A 24 -13.66 -10.88 -10.81
N THR A 25 -13.28 -9.78 -11.47
CA THR A 25 -14.07 -8.55 -11.53
C THR A 25 -14.72 -8.30 -12.89
N LEU A 26 -14.46 -9.17 -13.87
CA LEU A 26 -14.94 -8.98 -15.23
C LEU A 26 -16.41 -9.35 -15.36
N ASP A 27 -17.14 -8.52 -16.11
CA ASP A 27 -18.42 -8.93 -16.66
C ASP A 27 -18.23 -9.88 -17.86
N ARG A 28 -19.34 -10.35 -18.43
CA ARG A 28 -19.33 -11.29 -19.56
C ARG A 28 -18.60 -10.75 -20.78
N GLU A 29 -18.78 -9.46 -21.10
CA GLU A 29 -18.21 -8.87 -22.31
C GLU A 29 -16.71 -8.68 -22.15
N ALA A 30 -16.29 -8.11 -21.02
CA ALA A 30 -14.89 -7.91 -20.70
C ALA A 30 -14.13 -9.24 -20.61
N ALA A 31 -14.72 -10.27 -20.00
CA ALA A 31 -14.13 -11.61 -19.95
C ALA A 31 -13.98 -12.22 -21.35
N GLN A 32 -14.96 -12.06 -22.25
CA GLN A 32 -14.89 -12.54 -23.62
C GLN A 32 -13.76 -11.86 -24.41
N GLN A 33 -13.60 -10.54 -24.25
CA GLN A 33 -12.52 -9.78 -24.88
C GLN A 33 -11.15 -10.24 -24.38
N LEU A 34 -11.00 -10.38 -23.05
CA LEU A 34 -9.74 -10.82 -22.46
C LEU A 34 -9.39 -12.26 -22.85
N TRP A 35 -10.37 -13.16 -22.94
CA TRP A 35 -10.14 -14.52 -23.43
C TRP A 35 -9.61 -14.54 -24.86
N THR A 36 -10.19 -13.75 -25.77
CA THR A 36 -9.71 -13.64 -27.15
C THR A 36 -8.26 -13.15 -27.17
N GLU A 37 -7.97 -12.05 -26.46
CA GLU A 37 -6.62 -11.50 -26.35
C GLU A 37 -5.60 -12.53 -25.83
N LEU A 38 -5.98 -13.27 -24.79
CA LEU A 38 -5.11 -14.24 -24.13
C LEU A 38 -4.88 -15.47 -25.00
N VAL A 39 -5.92 -16.02 -25.64
CA VAL A 39 -5.81 -17.20 -26.51
C VAL A 39 -4.86 -16.93 -27.67
N ASP A 40 -5.02 -15.77 -28.33
CA ASP A 40 -4.17 -15.38 -29.45
C ASP A 40 -2.71 -15.21 -29.01
N TRP A 41 -2.50 -14.53 -27.88
CA TRP A 41 -1.15 -14.28 -27.36
C TRP A 41 -0.47 -15.55 -26.88
N VAL A 42 -1.17 -16.45 -26.19
CA VAL A 42 -0.63 -17.76 -25.78
C VAL A 42 -0.32 -18.62 -27.00
N GLY A 43 -1.15 -18.57 -28.04
CA GLY A 43 -0.87 -19.21 -29.33
C GLY A 43 0.43 -18.72 -29.94
N TRP A 44 0.61 -17.40 -30.01
CA TRP A 44 1.87 -16.79 -30.45
C TRP A 44 3.06 -17.23 -29.59
N LEU A 45 2.94 -17.18 -28.26
CA LEU A 45 4.02 -17.53 -27.33
C LEU A 45 4.47 -18.98 -27.55
N ARG A 46 3.52 -19.92 -27.63
CA ARG A 46 3.82 -21.35 -27.80
C ARG A 46 4.54 -21.62 -29.12
N ILE A 47 4.14 -20.95 -30.20
CA ILE A 47 4.76 -21.11 -31.52
C ILE A 47 6.13 -20.43 -31.54
N ARG A 48 6.23 -19.19 -31.07
CA ARG A 48 7.45 -18.36 -31.17
C ARG A 48 8.59 -18.89 -30.31
N TYR A 49 8.29 -19.45 -29.15
CA TYR A 49 9.27 -19.98 -28.20
C TYR A 49 9.37 -21.51 -28.22
N GLU A 50 8.70 -22.16 -29.19
CA GLU A 50 8.75 -23.61 -29.36
C GLU A 50 8.41 -24.38 -28.07
N LEU A 51 7.25 -24.04 -27.47
CA LEU A 51 6.78 -24.58 -26.18
C LEU A 51 5.58 -25.55 -26.34
N PRO A 52 5.75 -26.70 -27.02
CA PRO A 52 4.63 -27.59 -27.31
C PRO A 52 4.08 -28.27 -26.05
N SER A 53 4.96 -28.61 -25.09
CA SER A 53 4.66 -29.44 -23.91
C SER A 53 4.62 -28.68 -22.60
N GLU A 54 5.42 -27.62 -22.51
CA GLU A 54 5.63 -26.75 -21.37
C GLU A 54 4.34 -26.00 -21.03
N ILE A 55 3.68 -25.47 -22.05
CA ILE A 55 2.33 -24.92 -21.94
C ILE A 55 1.39 -25.91 -22.64
N PRO A 56 0.63 -26.73 -21.89
CA PRO A 56 -0.16 -27.79 -22.49
C PRO A 56 -1.36 -27.21 -23.26
N GLY A 57 -1.87 -27.97 -24.22
CA GLY A 57 -3.05 -27.57 -25.00
C GLY A 57 -4.33 -27.37 -24.17
N CYS A 58 -4.36 -27.85 -22.94
CA CYS A 58 -5.44 -27.67 -21.96
C CYS A 58 -5.21 -26.52 -20.96
N TRP A 59 -4.21 -25.66 -21.17
CA TRP A 59 -3.84 -24.58 -20.23
C TRP A 59 -5.05 -23.75 -19.73
N TYR A 60 -6.03 -23.50 -20.60
CA TYR A 60 -7.25 -22.71 -20.29
C TYR A 60 -8.14 -23.36 -19.23
N ARG A 61 -7.95 -24.65 -18.93
CA ARG A 61 -8.66 -25.37 -17.86
C ARG A 61 -8.01 -25.18 -16.49
N HIS A 62 -6.76 -24.72 -16.45
CA HIS A 62 -6.01 -24.49 -15.21
C HIS A 62 -6.12 -23.02 -14.82
N SER A 63 -6.99 -22.68 -13.86
CA SER A 63 -7.23 -21.28 -13.45
C SER A 63 -5.94 -20.54 -13.07
N ARG A 64 -5.02 -21.18 -12.34
CA ARG A 64 -3.71 -20.60 -12.02
C ARG A 64 -2.88 -20.28 -13.27
N MET A 65 -2.92 -21.12 -14.31
CA MET A 65 -2.24 -20.81 -15.57
C MET A 65 -2.88 -19.63 -16.29
N VAL A 66 -4.20 -19.49 -16.22
CA VAL A 66 -4.91 -18.35 -16.82
C VAL A 66 -4.45 -17.04 -16.20
N GLU A 67 -4.37 -16.97 -14.87
CA GLU A 67 -3.85 -15.79 -14.16
C GLU A 67 -2.39 -15.48 -14.53
N GLU A 68 -1.52 -16.48 -14.47
CA GLU A 68 -0.08 -16.30 -14.70
C GLU A 68 0.24 -15.95 -16.16
N LEU A 69 -0.44 -16.57 -17.13
CA LEU A 69 -0.30 -16.23 -18.54
C LEU A 69 -0.87 -14.83 -18.83
N THR A 70 -1.94 -14.42 -18.14
CA THR A 70 -2.47 -13.05 -18.24
C THR A 70 -1.42 -12.06 -17.73
N ALA A 71 -0.84 -12.29 -16.56
CA ALA A 71 0.24 -11.46 -16.03
C ALA A 71 1.44 -11.38 -16.98
N LEU A 72 1.90 -12.53 -17.51
CA LEU A 72 3.02 -12.57 -18.45
C LEU A 72 2.73 -11.83 -19.77
N MET A 73 1.51 -11.96 -20.31
CA MET A 73 1.04 -11.22 -21.48
C MET A 73 1.05 -9.71 -21.25
N THR A 74 0.51 -9.27 -20.12
CA THR A 74 0.44 -7.83 -19.80
C THR A 74 1.82 -7.21 -19.61
N ALA A 75 2.74 -7.93 -18.96
CA ALA A 75 4.13 -7.53 -18.85
C ALA A 75 4.82 -7.48 -20.21
N HIS A 76 4.52 -8.41 -21.12
CA HIS A 76 5.04 -8.39 -22.49
C HIS A 76 4.56 -7.12 -23.20
N ARG A 77 3.26 -6.87 -23.20
CA ARG A 77 2.68 -5.69 -23.85
C ARG A 77 3.28 -4.41 -23.29
N ALA A 78 3.37 -4.25 -21.97
CA ALA A 78 4.00 -3.07 -21.37
C ALA A 78 5.46 -2.89 -21.81
N ALA A 79 6.24 -3.98 -21.89
CA ALA A 79 7.64 -3.91 -22.31
C ALA A 79 7.81 -3.49 -23.78
N TYR A 80 6.85 -3.83 -24.65
CA TYR A 80 6.89 -3.54 -26.09
C TYR A 80 6.08 -2.30 -26.50
N ASP A 81 5.14 -1.85 -25.66
CA ASP A 81 4.36 -0.62 -25.87
C ASP A 81 5.23 0.62 -25.61
N ILE A 82 6.06 0.59 -24.55
CA ILE A 82 7.01 1.67 -24.21
C ILE A 82 8.08 1.87 -25.31
N ALA A 83 8.36 0.85 -26.11
CA ALA A 83 9.27 0.98 -27.25
C ALA A 83 8.69 1.88 -28.38
N ASN A 84 7.39 2.14 -28.36
CA ASN A 84 6.70 3.00 -29.31
C ASN A 84 6.34 4.31 -28.61
N THR A 85 7.19 5.33 -28.73
CA THR A 85 6.82 6.68 -28.27
C THR A 85 5.75 7.27 -29.20
N ALA A 86 4.93 8.19 -28.67
CA ALA A 86 3.83 8.82 -29.42
C ALA A 86 4.32 9.56 -30.68
N ASP A 87 5.58 9.98 -30.71
CA ASP A 87 6.21 10.72 -31.81
C ASP A 87 6.89 9.79 -32.84
N GLY A 88 6.86 8.47 -32.63
CA GLY A 88 7.43 7.47 -33.54
C GLY A 88 8.94 7.25 -33.39
N ASP A 89 9.57 7.91 -32.42
CA ASP A 89 10.99 7.71 -32.11
C ASP A 89 11.19 6.40 -31.33
N ILE A 90 12.09 5.56 -31.83
CA ILE A 90 12.50 4.32 -31.18
C ILE A 90 13.57 4.66 -30.15
N GLU A 91 13.19 4.72 -28.87
CA GLU A 91 14.15 4.78 -27.78
C GLU A 91 14.65 3.38 -27.41
N TYR A 92 15.97 3.24 -27.27
CA TYR A 92 16.56 2.01 -26.72
C TYR A 92 16.15 1.86 -25.25
N TRP A 93 15.20 0.96 -24.98
CA TRP A 93 14.71 0.68 -23.62
C TRP A 93 14.98 -0.76 -23.19
N ALA A 94 15.37 -0.94 -21.92
CA ALA A 94 15.75 -2.24 -21.37
C ALA A 94 14.55 -3.17 -21.06
N GLY A 95 13.31 -2.69 -21.19
CA GLY A 95 12.10 -3.43 -20.82
C GLY A 95 11.92 -4.75 -21.56
N MET A 96 12.28 -4.82 -22.84
CA MET A 96 12.22 -6.08 -23.59
C MET A 96 13.17 -7.13 -23.03
N ALA A 97 14.41 -6.73 -22.69
CA ALA A 97 15.37 -7.62 -22.06
C ALA A 97 14.92 -8.01 -20.65
N ALA A 98 14.41 -7.04 -19.87
CA ALA A 98 13.83 -7.27 -18.55
C ALA A 98 12.65 -8.24 -18.61
N TRP A 99 11.79 -8.17 -19.62
CA TRP A 99 10.67 -9.10 -19.73
C TRP A 99 11.12 -10.55 -19.86
N HIS A 100 12.16 -10.79 -20.65
CA HIS A 100 12.74 -12.12 -20.79
C HIS A 100 13.39 -12.61 -19.48
N THR A 101 14.15 -11.76 -18.80
CA THR A 101 14.95 -12.15 -17.64
C THR A 101 14.16 -12.20 -16.33
N GLN A 102 13.18 -11.32 -16.16
CA GLN A 102 12.43 -11.14 -14.91
C GLN A 102 11.07 -11.86 -14.93
N TYR A 103 10.46 -12.08 -16.10
CA TYR A 103 9.11 -12.68 -16.18
C TYR A 103 9.11 -14.00 -16.94
N LEU A 104 9.52 -14.02 -18.21
CA LEU A 104 9.41 -15.23 -19.04
C LEU A 104 10.23 -16.40 -18.48
N ARG A 105 11.53 -16.20 -18.24
CA ARG A 105 12.41 -17.29 -17.78
C ARG A 105 11.97 -17.85 -16.41
N PRO A 106 11.66 -17.02 -15.39
CA PRO A 106 11.11 -17.54 -14.14
C PRO A 106 9.79 -18.30 -14.34
N PHE A 107 8.85 -17.76 -15.14
CA PHE A 107 7.60 -18.45 -15.44
C PHE A 107 7.85 -19.85 -16.01
N LEU A 108 8.73 -19.97 -17.03
CA LEU A 108 9.07 -21.26 -17.64
C LEU A 108 9.75 -22.22 -16.64
N ALA A 109 10.63 -21.71 -15.77
CA ALA A 109 11.31 -22.52 -14.77
C ALA A 109 10.34 -23.11 -13.73
N HIS A 110 9.25 -22.41 -13.43
CA HIS A 110 8.24 -22.79 -12.45
C HIS A 110 7.01 -23.48 -13.06
N LEU A 111 7.02 -23.82 -14.35
CA LEU A 111 5.86 -24.42 -15.01
C LEU A 111 5.36 -25.70 -14.33
N ASN A 112 6.29 -26.52 -13.84
CA ASN A 112 5.96 -27.76 -13.15
C ASN A 112 5.18 -27.53 -11.84
N ASP A 113 5.36 -26.37 -11.19
CA ASP A 113 4.68 -26.01 -9.95
C ASP A 113 3.17 -25.76 -10.17
N PHE A 114 2.74 -25.56 -11.42
CA PHE A 114 1.33 -25.43 -11.77
C PHE A 114 0.59 -26.78 -11.84
N GLY A 115 1.31 -27.91 -11.71
CA GLY A 115 0.72 -29.24 -11.80
C GLY A 115 0.19 -29.56 -13.20
N VAL A 116 0.83 -28.99 -14.22
CA VAL A 116 0.46 -29.14 -15.64
C VAL A 116 1.32 -30.17 -16.38
N GLN A 117 2.32 -30.74 -15.71
CA GLN A 117 3.23 -31.71 -16.30
C GLN A 117 2.47 -32.95 -16.79
N GLY A 118 2.69 -33.33 -18.06
CA GLY A 118 2.03 -34.48 -18.69
C GLY A 118 0.56 -34.24 -19.07
N CYS A 119 0.02 -33.05 -18.79
CA CYS A 119 -1.37 -32.72 -19.08
C CYS A 119 -1.57 -32.52 -20.60
N THR A 120 -2.67 -33.05 -21.14
CA THR A 120 -3.04 -32.85 -22.55
C THR A 120 -4.50 -32.38 -22.67
N THR A 121 -4.90 -31.93 -23.85
CA THR A 121 -6.32 -31.58 -24.10
C THR A 121 -7.27 -32.75 -23.90
N ARG A 122 -6.81 -34.00 -24.13
CA ARG A 122 -7.62 -35.22 -23.96
C ARG A 122 -7.57 -35.79 -22.55
N ASP A 123 -6.42 -35.67 -21.89
CA ASP A 123 -6.18 -36.20 -20.56
C ASP A 123 -5.74 -35.06 -19.65
N CYS A 124 -6.73 -34.33 -19.14
CA CYS A 124 -6.53 -33.13 -18.34
C CYS A 124 -6.95 -33.39 -16.90
N THR A 125 -6.05 -33.12 -15.96
CA THR A 125 -6.27 -33.30 -14.51
C THR A 125 -6.68 -32.00 -13.81
N ALA A 126 -6.98 -30.94 -14.56
CA ALA A 126 -7.43 -29.68 -14.01
C ALA A 126 -8.74 -29.89 -13.23
N GLN A 127 -8.66 -29.73 -11.92
CA GLN A 127 -9.79 -29.76 -11.01
C GLN A 127 -9.66 -28.58 -10.05
N PRO A 128 -10.75 -27.86 -9.72
CA PRO A 128 -10.74 -26.94 -8.60
C PRO A 128 -10.31 -27.69 -7.35
N ARG A 129 -9.17 -27.30 -6.77
CA ARG A 129 -8.77 -27.82 -5.47
C ARG A 129 -9.57 -27.07 -4.41
N ASP A 130 -10.19 -27.82 -3.51
CA ASP A 130 -10.71 -27.23 -2.29
C ASP A 130 -9.53 -26.80 -1.42
N VAL A 131 -9.44 -25.51 -1.12
CA VAL A 131 -8.39 -24.95 -0.28
C VAL A 131 -9.07 -24.51 1.00
N HIS A 132 -8.72 -25.17 2.11
CA HIS A 132 -9.18 -24.73 3.43
C HIS A 132 -8.69 -23.31 3.68
N THR A 133 -9.63 -22.37 3.73
CA THR A 133 -9.39 -21.00 4.17
C THR A 133 -9.45 -20.93 5.70
N PHE A 134 -8.75 -19.97 6.29
CA PHE A 134 -8.77 -19.76 7.74
C PHE A 134 -10.09 -19.12 8.17
N HIS A 135 -11.02 -19.94 8.66
CA HIS A 135 -12.36 -19.49 9.02
C HIS A 135 -12.36 -18.58 10.27
N ASP A 136 -11.35 -18.69 11.13
CA ASP A 136 -11.22 -17.95 12.41
C ASP A 136 -10.23 -16.77 12.34
N ILE A 137 -9.72 -16.45 11.14
CA ILE A 137 -8.67 -15.44 11.01
C ILE A 137 -9.13 -14.05 11.42
N ALA A 138 -10.39 -13.70 11.19
CA ALA A 138 -10.95 -12.41 11.62
C ALA A 138 -10.92 -12.29 13.15
N ASP A 139 -11.44 -13.29 13.86
CA ASP A 139 -11.45 -13.32 15.32
C ASP A 139 -10.03 -13.34 15.90
N TRP A 140 -9.10 -14.02 15.23
CA TRP A 140 -7.69 -14.00 15.63
C TRP A 140 -7.07 -12.62 15.45
N VAL A 141 -7.27 -11.97 14.29
CA VAL A 141 -6.78 -10.62 14.00
C VAL A 141 -7.35 -9.61 14.98
N ASP A 142 -8.65 -9.67 15.27
CA ASP A 142 -9.29 -8.77 16.22
C ASP A 142 -8.67 -8.90 17.61
N ARG A 143 -8.45 -10.13 18.08
CA ARG A 143 -7.77 -10.36 19.37
C ARG A 143 -6.33 -9.84 19.37
N ASP A 144 -5.57 -10.05 18.30
CA ASP A 144 -4.21 -9.52 18.18
C ASP A 144 -4.18 -7.99 18.21
N VAL A 145 -5.08 -7.34 17.45
CA VAL A 145 -5.21 -5.88 17.42
C VAL A 145 -5.59 -5.34 18.79
N GLN A 146 -6.55 -5.94 19.48
CA GLN A 146 -6.97 -5.52 20.82
C GLN A 146 -5.88 -5.72 21.89
N ALA A 147 -5.01 -6.72 21.73
CA ALA A 147 -3.90 -6.95 22.65
C ALA A 147 -2.76 -5.93 22.51
N ARG A 148 -2.68 -5.20 21.40
CA ARG A 148 -1.61 -4.21 21.16
C ARG A 148 -1.88 -2.93 21.94
N LYS A 149 -0.87 -2.46 22.68
CA LYS A 149 -0.92 -1.13 23.31
C LYS A 149 -1.08 -0.06 22.21
N PRO A 150 -2.00 0.91 22.36
CA PRO A 150 -2.10 2.01 21.42
C PRO A 150 -0.75 2.73 21.36
N ARG A 151 -0.35 3.17 20.15
CA ARG A 151 0.82 4.02 20.00
C ARG A 151 0.62 5.25 20.88
N SER A 152 1.40 5.38 21.95
CA SER A 152 1.35 6.54 22.82
C SER A 152 1.60 7.79 21.97
N ALA A 153 0.58 8.64 21.88
CA ALA A 153 0.69 9.96 21.26
C ALA A 153 1.45 10.95 22.17
N THR A 154 1.93 10.51 23.33
CA THR A 154 2.55 11.34 24.35
C THR A 154 4.03 11.56 24.05
N THR A 155 4.36 11.98 22.83
CA THR A 155 5.55 12.83 22.69
C THR A 155 5.06 14.25 22.99
N PRO A 156 5.49 14.87 24.09
CA PRO A 156 5.11 16.25 24.35
C PRO A 156 5.51 17.11 23.15
N ALA A 157 4.62 18.01 22.75
CA ALA A 157 4.84 18.86 21.58
C ALA A 157 6.17 19.61 21.73
N THR A 158 6.93 19.70 20.63
CA THR A 158 8.24 20.37 20.63
C THR A 158 8.25 21.55 19.67
N ILE A 159 8.77 22.69 20.12
CA ILE A 159 8.98 23.91 19.31
C ILE A 159 10.48 24.19 19.23
N SER A 160 11.00 24.50 18.05
CA SER A 160 12.41 24.89 17.90
C SER A 160 12.66 26.29 18.47
N PRO A 161 13.88 26.63 18.92
CA PRO A 161 14.18 27.97 19.43
C PRO A 161 13.90 29.10 18.43
N ALA A 162 14.17 28.87 17.14
CA ALA A 162 13.88 29.83 16.09
C ALA A 162 12.37 30.11 15.95
N ARG A 163 11.55 29.05 16.04
CA ARG A 163 10.10 29.19 16.00
C ARG A 163 9.55 29.83 17.29
N MET A 164 10.13 29.52 18.46
CA MET A 164 9.76 30.19 19.71
C MET A 164 10.06 31.70 19.65
N ALA A 165 11.23 32.09 19.15
CA ALA A 165 11.59 33.50 18.96
C ALA A 165 10.65 34.22 17.98
N GLU A 166 10.18 33.52 16.94
CA GLU A 166 9.16 34.04 16.03
C GLU A 166 7.81 34.24 16.70
N LEU A 167 7.34 33.26 17.48
CA LEU A 167 6.10 33.38 18.25
C LEU A 167 6.15 34.53 19.25
N VAL A 168 7.29 34.75 19.92
CA VAL A 168 7.47 35.91 20.82
C VAL A 168 7.39 37.23 20.05
N ARG A 169 8.03 37.31 18.89
CA ARG A 169 7.98 38.51 18.03
C ARG A 169 6.57 38.81 17.53
N GLU A 170 5.79 37.76 17.26
CA GLU A 170 4.39 37.83 16.84
C GLU A 170 3.42 38.03 18.02
N SER A 171 3.91 38.14 19.26
CA SER A 171 3.09 38.21 20.49
C SER A 171 2.16 37.00 20.68
N HIS A 172 2.55 35.83 20.15
CA HIS A 172 1.87 34.55 20.35
C HIS A 172 2.48 33.73 21.49
N ALA A 173 3.67 34.10 21.99
CA ALA A 173 4.31 33.49 23.14
C ALA A 173 4.93 34.57 24.03
N GLU A 174 4.89 34.39 25.35
CA GLU A 174 5.43 35.34 26.32
C GLU A 174 6.38 34.64 27.30
N PRO A 175 7.50 35.26 27.70
CA PRO A 175 8.36 34.71 28.75
C PRO A 175 7.61 34.69 30.08
N VAL A 176 7.77 33.62 30.85
CA VAL A 176 7.11 33.48 32.16
C VAL A 176 7.68 34.48 33.17
N ASP A 177 9.00 34.65 33.16
CA ASP A 177 9.72 35.66 33.94
C ASP A 177 10.73 36.37 33.03
N LEU A 178 10.59 37.69 32.89
CA LEU A 178 11.50 38.53 32.10
C LEU A 178 12.90 38.64 32.72
N THR A 179 13.03 38.32 34.00
CA THR A 179 14.28 38.42 34.78
C THR A 179 15.02 37.08 34.90
N ASP A 180 14.35 35.97 34.62
CA ASP A 180 14.93 34.63 34.60
C ASP A 180 14.83 34.00 33.20
N PRO A 181 15.93 33.93 32.43
CA PRO A 181 15.94 33.36 31.09
C PRO A 181 15.63 31.85 31.05
N ASP A 182 15.70 31.15 32.18
CA ASP A 182 15.40 29.71 32.28
C ASP A 182 13.93 29.43 32.66
N SER A 183 13.14 30.47 32.95
CA SER A 183 11.72 30.36 33.34
C SER A 183 10.79 29.82 32.24
N GLY A 184 11.25 29.82 30.99
CA GLY A 184 10.50 29.33 29.83
C GLY A 184 9.46 30.30 29.27
N TYR A 185 8.56 29.79 28.43
CA TYR A 185 7.58 30.59 27.70
C TYR A 185 6.16 30.04 27.86
N ARG A 186 5.16 30.93 27.92
CA ARG A 186 3.73 30.59 27.85
C ARG A 186 3.24 30.74 26.42
N HIS A 187 2.67 29.68 25.86
CA HIS A 187 2.10 29.67 24.51
C HIS A 187 0.93 28.69 24.45
N ASN A 188 -0.24 29.17 24.00
CA ASN A 188 -1.50 28.41 23.96
C ASN A 188 -1.83 27.73 25.30
N ASP A 189 -1.80 28.49 26.40
CA ASP A 189 -2.06 28.03 27.78
C ASP A 189 -1.16 26.91 28.31
N ALA A 190 -0.08 26.59 27.59
CA ALA A 190 0.93 25.63 28.03
C ALA A 190 2.23 26.35 28.41
N LEU A 191 2.93 25.80 29.42
CA LEU A 191 4.30 26.16 29.76
C LEU A 191 5.26 25.41 28.85
N TRP A 192 6.22 26.12 28.26
CA TRP A 192 7.23 25.58 27.37
C TRP A 192 8.62 25.77 27.96
N LEU A 193 9.26 24.66 28.35
CA LEU A 193 10.59 24.66 28.93
C LEU A 193 11.63 24.19 27.92
N LEU A 194 12.82 24.79 27.95
CA LEU A 194 13.92 24.40 27.07
C LEU A 194 14.53 23.06 27.53
N ASP A 195 14.43 22.03 26.70
CA ASP A 195 15.25 20.83 26.85
C ASP A 195 16.65 21.12 26.29
N ALA A 196 17.59 21.44 27.17
CA ALA A 196 18.97 21.78 26.80
C ALA A 196 19.70 20.66 26.04
N LYS A 197 19.34 19.38 26.26
CA LYS A 197 19.95 18.24 25.56
C LYS A 197 19.44 18.13 24.14
N ARG A 198 18.13 18.31 23.95
CA ARG A 198 17.46 18.19 22.64
C ARG A 198 17.44 19.51 21.85
N LYS A 199 17.79 20.62 22.49
CA LYS A 199 17.75 21.99 21.94
C LYS A 199 16.38 22.36 21.37
N VAL A 200 15.31 21.95 22.06
CA VAL A 200 13.91 22.27 21.71
C VAL A 200 13.13 22.66 22.96
N PHE A 201 12.13 23.51 22.81
CA PHE A 201 11.14 23.76 23.84
C PHE A 201 10.13 22.62 23.86
N VAL A 202 9.82 22.12 25.04
CA VAL A 202 8.89 21.00 25.26
C VAL A 202 7.71 21.49 26.07
N ALA A 203 6.50 21.28 25.55
CA ALA A 203 5.27 21.59 26.27
C ALA A 203 5.18 20.76 27.56
N GLN A 204 5.02 21.43 28.68
CA GLN A 204 4.69 20.83 29.96
C GLN A 204 3.19 20.58 29.98
N ILE A 205 2.80 19.32 30.17
CA ILE A 205 1.42 18.97 30.44
C ILE A 205 1.25 19.23 31.93
N GLU A 206 0.61 20.34 32.33
CA GLU A 206 0.22 20.53 33.72
C GLU A 206 -0.73 19.39 34.12
N PRO A 207 -0.49 18.70 35.26
CA PRO A 207 -1.49 17.81 35.82
C PRO A 207 -2.70 18.66 36.19
N VAL A 208 -3.89 18.29 35.70
CA VAL A 208 -5.14 18.88 36.15
C VAL A 208 -5.25 18.60 37.66
N ASP A 209 -5.03 19.62 38.48
CA ASP A 209 -5.17 19.54 39.93
C ASP A 209 -6.66 19.51 40.28
N ASP A 210 -7.20 18.31 40.50
CA ASP A 210 -8.54 18.10 41.07
C ASP A 210 -8.50 18.34 42.59
N SER A 211 -8.25 19.59 42.97
CA SER A 211 -8.24 20.05 44.35
C SER A 211 -9.22 21.20 44.51
N SER A 212 -10.52 20.88 44.51
CA SER A 212 -11.58 21.81 44.91
C SER A 212 -11.58 21.95 46.43
N PRO A 213 -11.41 23.16 47.02
CA PRO A 213 -11.62 23.36 48.44
C PRO A 213 -13.06 23.85 48.64
N ASP A 214 -13.98 22.95 48.93
CA ASP A 214 -15.24 23.34 49.54
C ASP A 214 -15.61 22.33 50.64
N GLN A 215 -15.37 22.72 51.88
CA GLN A 215 -16.39 22.79 52.94
C GLN A 215 -15.78 23.17 54.29
N PRO A 216 -16.39 24.14 54.99
CA PRO A 216 -16.56 24.02 56.43
C PRO A 216 -18.06 24.00 56.79
N ASN A 217 -18.43 22.88 57.42
CA ASN A 217 -19.43 22.63 58.46
C ASN A 217 -20.69 23.52 58.53
#